data_AF-A0A250KW93-F1
#
_entry.id   AF-A0A250KW93-F1
#
_cell.length_a   1.000
_cell.length_b   1.000
_cell.length_c   1.000
_cell.angle_alpha   90.00
_cell.angle_beta   90.00
_cell.angle_gamma   90.00
#
_symmetry.space_group_name_H-M   'P 1'
#
loop_
_entity.id
_entity.type
_entity.pdbx_description
1 polymer ?
#
loop_
_entity_poly.entity_id
_entity_poly.type
_entity_poly.pdbx_seq_one_letter_code
_entity_poly.pdbx_strand_id
1 'polypeptide(L)'
;MKVTAAEFKAKCLKLMDEVSKTHEPIVITKRGKPIAKLMPIEEPSETQFGYMKGTVTVLGDVVSPVDESWSALTGDEDDLYSELGHNSRPIDGNR
;
A
#
# COMPACT_ATOMS: atom_id res chain seq x y z
N MET A 1 0.45 -18.65 7.35
CA MET A 1 0.66 -20.04 7.83
C MET A 1 1.51 -20.86 6.83
N LYS A 2 2.20 -21.95 7.25
CA LYS A 2 2.85 -22.93 6.35
C LYS A 2 2.23 -24.32 6.52
N VAL A 3 1.95 -25.02 5.42
CA VAL A 3 1.44 -26.40 5.42
C VAL A 3 2.24 -27.29 4.48
N THR A 4 2.19 -28.61 4.69
CA THR A 4 2.79 -29.56 3.75
C THR A 4 1.85 -29.81 2.57
N ALA A 5 2.38 -30.26 1.43
CA ALA A 5 1.57 -30.64 0.27
C ALA A 5 0.61 -31.80 0.59
N ALA A 6 0.99 -32.70 1.51
CA ALA A 6 0.14 -33.78 1.97
C ALA A 6 -1.05 -33.26 2.79
N GLU A 7 -0.79 -32.32 3.71
CA GLU A 7 -1.85 -31.67 4.49
C GLU A 7 -2.76 -30.81 3.61
N PHE A 8 -2.19 -30.05 2.68
CA PHE A 8 -2.96 -29.29 1.70
C PHE A 8 -3.89 -30.20 0.89
N LYS A 9 -3.39 -31.34 0.39
CA LYS A 9 -4.22 -32.32 -0.33
C LYS A 9 -5.36 -32.86 0.53
N ALA A 10 -5.13 -33.11 1.82
CA ALA A 10 -6.14 -33.65 2.73
C ALA A 10 -7.20 -32.62 3.15
N LYS A 11 -6.84 -31.34 3.25
CA LYS A 11 -7.69 -30.27 3.79
C LYS A 11 -7.97 -29.13 2.78
N CYS A 12 -7.81 -29.40 1.49
CA CYS A 12 -7.74 -28.39 0.43
C CYS A 12 -8.91 -27.39 0.48
N LEU A 13 -10.16 -27.89 0.46
CA LEU A 13 -11.36 -27.04 0.46
C LEU A 13 -11.47 -26.20 1.73
N LYS A 14 -11.21 -26.80 2.91
CA LYS A 14 -11.24 -26.07 4.18
C LYS A 14 -10.22 -24.92 4.20
N LEU A 15 -9.02 -25.16 3.69
CA LEU A 15 -7.97 -24.13 3.63
C LEU A 15 -8.32 -23.03 2.63
N MET A 16 -8.98 -23.35 1.51
CA MET A 16 -9.51 -22.34 0.58
C MET A 16 -10.56 -21.45 1.26
N ASP A 17 -11.51 -22.05 1.98
CA ASP A 17 -12.52 -21.30 2.73
C ASP A 17 -11.90 -20.42 3.82
N GLU A 18 -10.89 -20.93 4.52
CA GLU A 18 -10.17 -20.19 5.56
C GLU A 18 -9.45 -18.98 4.98
N VAL A 19 -8.68 -19.17 3.90
CA VAL A 19 -7.97 -18.07 3.21
C VAL A 19 -8.97 -17.04 2.66
N SER A 20 -10.12 -17.47 2.14
CA SER A 20 -11.17 -16.56 1.67
C SER A 20 -11.81 -15.75 2.79
N LYS A 21 -11.87 -16.27 4.02
CA LYS A 21 -12.50 -15.59 5.17
C LYS A 21 -11.53 -14.69 5.92
N THR A 22 -10.30 -15.16 6.12
CA THR A 22 -9.30 -14.44 6.94
C THR A 22 -8.43 -13.52 6.11
N HIS A 23 -8.41 -13.71 4.78
CA HIS A 23 -7.47 -13.05 3.87
C HIS A 23 -5.99 -13.31 4.23
N GLU A 24 -5.70 -14.31 5.06
CA GLU A 24 -4.33 -14.67 5.43
C GLU A 24 -3.75 -15.68 4.44
N PRO A 25 -2.59 -15.40 3.80
CA PRO A 25 -2.02 -16.34 2.87
C PRO A 25 -1.39 -17.59 3.53
N ILE A 26 -1.46 -18.70 2.81
CA ILE A 26 -0.87 -19.99 3.23
C ILE A 26 0.22 -20.41 2.24
N VAL A 27 1.40 -20.73 2.75
CA VAL A 27 2.51 -21.27 1.95
C VAL A 27 2.48 -22.80 1.99
N ILE A 28 2.44 -23.42 0.83
CA ILE A 28 2.45 -24.88 0.67
C ILE A 28 3.88 -25.32 0.39
N THR A 29 4.34 -26.30 1.17
CA THR A 29 5.70 -26.83 1.09
C THR A 29 5.69 -28.31 0.67
N LYS A 30 6.74 -28.74 -0.05
CA LYS A 30 6.99 -30.16 -0.35
C LYS A 30 8.41 -30.49 0.08
N ARG A 31 8.55 -31.44 1.01
CA ARG A 31 9.86 -31.80 1.61
C ARG A 31 10.56 -30.57 2.23
N GLY A 32 9.82 -29.75 2.97
CA GLY A 32 10.33 -28.53 3.62
C GLY A 32 10.59 -27.34 2.70
N LYS A 33 10.55 -27.52 1.38
CA LYS A 33 10.74 -26.43 0.41
C LYS A 33 9.40 -25.80 0.01
N PRO A 34 9.24 -24.46 0.06
CA PRO A 34 8.07 -23.77 -0.47
C PRO A 34 7.91 -24.04 -1.98
N ILE A 35 6.69 -24.37 -2.42
CA ILE A 35 6.41 -24.67 -3.84
C ILE A 35 5.19 -23.91 -4.39
N ALA A 36 4.28 -23.48 -3.52
CA ALA A 36 3.06 -22.75 -3.91
C ALA A 36 2.58 -21.87 -2.75
N LYS A 37 1.74 -20.89 -3.08
CA LYS A 37 1.08 -20.00 -2.11
C LYS A 37 -0.40 -19.92 -2.46
N LEU A 38 -1.26 -20.15 -1.47
CA LEU A 38 -2.69 -19.91 -1.56
C LEU A 38 -2.97 -18.52 -0.99
N MET A 39 -3.66 -17.69 -1.77
CA MET A 39 -4.00 -16.30 -1.46
C MET A 39 -5.50 -16.10 -1.72
N PRO A 40 -6.16 -15.17 -1.01
CA PRO A 40 -7.51 -14.76 -1.39
C PRO A 40 -7.47 -14.12 -2.78
N ILE A 41 -8.59 -14.18 -3.49
CA ILE A 41 -8.77 -13.37 -4.69
C ILE A 41 -9.08 -11.96 -4.22
N GLU A 42 -8.22 -11.01 -4.57
CA GLU A 42 -8.53 -9.59 -4.42
C GLU A 42 -9.53 -9.24 -5.51
N GLU A 43 -10.79 -9.03 -5.12
CA GLU A 43 -11.74 -8.39 -6.03
C GLU A 43 -11.22 -6.97 -6.28
N PRO A 44 -11.10 -6.54 -7.56
CA PRO A 44 -10.81 -5.15 -7.83
C PRO A 44 -11.93 -4.33 -7.19
N SER A 45 -11.61 -3.63 -6.10
CA SER A 45 -12.55 -2.73 -5.46
C SER A 45 -13.06 -1.77 -6.53
N GLU A 46 -14.37 -1.56 -6.61
CA GLU A 46 -14.89 -0.36 -7.27
C GLU A 46 -14.05 0.83 -6.77
N THR A 47 -13.45 1.54 -7.72
CA THR A 47 -12.31 2.42 -7.50
C THR A 47 -12.42 3.19 -6.17
N GLN A 48 -11.37 3.17 -5.34
CA GLN A 48 -11.31 4.03 -4.13
C GLN A 48 -11.48 5.52 -4.47
N PHE A 49 -11.34 5.87 -5.75
CA PHE A 49 -11.69 7.18 -6.28
C PHE A 49 -13.15 7.54 -5.94
N GLY A 50 -13.30 8.50 -5.03
CA GLY A 50 -14.61 8.95 -4.58
C GLY A 50 -15.19 8.21 -3.38
N TYR A 51 -14.41 7.38 -2.67
CA TYR A 51 -14.85 6.75 -1.41
C TYR A 51 -15.37 7.77 -0.37
N MET A 52 -14.84 9.00 -0.39
CA MET A 52 -15.26 10.13 0.43
C MET A 52 -16.05 11.20 -0.36
N LYS A 53 -16.59 10.86 -1.53
CA LYS A 53 -17.35 11.82 -2.34
C LYS A 53 -18.56 12.32 -1.55
N GLY A 54 -18.67 13.64 -1.42
CA GLY A 54 -19.79 14.28 -0.71
C GLY A 54 -19.65 14.35 0.82
N THR A 55 -18.55 13.86 1.41
CA THR A 55 -18.31 14.01 2.85
C THR A 55 -17.57 15.30 3.20
N VAL A 56 -17.02 16.02 2.21
CA VAL A 56 -16.28 17.27 2.40
C VAL A 56 -17.20 18.46 2.15
N THR A 57 -17.18 19.43 3.06
CA THR A 57 -17.81 20.75 2.87
C THR A 57 -16.71 21.79 2.69
N VAL A 58 -16.76 22.53 1.58
CA VAL A 58 -15.83 23.63 1.30
C VAL A 58 -16.34 24.89 1.99
N LEU A 59 -15.57 25.43 2.95
CA LEU A 59 -15.95 26.59 3.76
C LEU A 59 -15.42 27.93 3.23
N GLY A 60 -14.58 27.91 2.19
CA GLY A 60 -13.93 29.09 1.64
C GLY A 60 -13.18 28.78 0.34
N ASP A 61 -12.30 29.67 -0.07
CA ASP A 61 -11.43 29.43 -1.23
C ASP A 61 -10.31 28.45 -0.86
N VAL A 62 -10.22 27.37 -1.64
CA VAL A 62 -9.22 26.30 -1.48
C VAL A 62 -8.31 26.18 -2.71
N VAL A 63 -8.50 27.05 -3.70
CA VAL A 63 -7.78 27.02 -4.99
C VAL A 63 -6.73 28.11 -5.02
N SER A 64 -7.04 29.29 -4.48
CA SER A 64 -6.09 30.41 -4.47
C SER A 64 -4.86 30.10 -3.61
N PRO A 65 -3.67 30.59 -4.01
CA PRO A 65 -2.48 30.47 -3.21
C PRO A 65 -2.62 31.22 -1.88
N VAL A 66 -1.98 30.71 -0.84
CA VAL A 66 -1.82 31.41 0.43
C VAL A 66 -0.63 32.37 0.35
N ASP A 67 -0.69 33.47 1.10
CA ASP A 67 0.41 34.45 1.24
C ASP A 67 1.52 33.94 2.20
N GLU A 68 1.77 32.63 2.19
CA GLU A 68 2.77 31.96 3.01
C GLU A 68 3.81 31.31 2.10
N SER A 69 5.09 31.53 2.40
CA SER A 69 6.18 30.90 1.66
C SER A 69 6.30 29.44 2.08
N TRP A 70 6.53 28.56 1.11
CA TRP A 70 6.88 27.17 1.38
C TRP A 70 8.22 27.08 2.10
N SER A 71 8.34 26.22 3.11
CA SER A 71 9.61 25.95 3.80
C SER A 71 10.72 25.47 2.87
N ALA A 72 10.35 24.81 1.76
CA ALA A 72 11.28 24.41 0.70
C ALA A 72 11.97 25.61 0.00
N LEU A 73 11.41 26.82 0.09
CA LEU A 73 11.98 28.05 -0.47
C LEU A 73 12.77 28.86 0.57
N THR A 74 12.35 28.81 1.83
CA THR A 74 12.95 29.58 2.94
C THR A 74 14.06 28.83 3.67
N GLY A 75 14.08 27.49 3.57
CA GLY A 75 15.08 26.63 4.21
C GLY A 75 14.88 26.44 5.72
N ASP A 76 13.73 26.83 6.24
CA ASP A 76 13.28 26.66 7.62
C ASP A 76 12.49 25.35 7.80
N GLU A 77 12.89 24.30 7.09
CA GLU A 77 12.28 22.97 7.22
C GLU A 77 12.43 22.45 8.66
N ASP A 78 11.41 21.75 9.16
CA ASP A 78 11.48 21.11 10.47
C ASP A 78 12.66 20.12 10.53
N ASP A 79 13.31 20.04 11.69
CA ASP A 79 14.44 19.13 11.95
C ASP A 79 14.14 17.65 11.63
N LEU A 80 12.85 17.28 11.59
CA LEU A 80 12.38 15.94 11.20
C LEU A 80 12.64 15.59 9.72
N TYR A 81 12.84 16.60 8.87
CA TYR A 81 13.10 16.43 7.43
C TYR A 81 14.57 16.63 7.04
N SER A 82 15.43 17.03 7.98
CA SER A 82 16.85 17.29 7.72
C SER A 82 17.61 16.05 7.20
N GLU A 83 17.15 14.84 7.50
CA GLU A 83 17.74 13.58 7.03
C GLU A 83 17.36 13.21 5.59
N LEU A 84 16.34 13.87 5.02
CA LEU A 84 15.80 13.55 3.70
C LEU A 84 16.44 14.34 2.55
N GLY A 85 17.27 15.34 2.83
CA GLY A 85 17.82 16.22 1.79
C GLY A 85 19.30 16.49 1.95
N HIS A 86 20.14 15.88 1.11
CA HIS A 86 21.37 16.48 0.52
C HIS A 86 21.87 15.75 -0.74
N ASN A 87 21.21 14.68 -1.22
CA ASN A 87 21.53 14.10 -2.53
C ASN A 87 20.86 14.89 -3.66
N SER A 88 21.35 16.09 -3.90
CA SER A 88 21.06 16.89 -5.10
C SER A 88 21.42 16.07 -6.35
N ARG A 89 20.44 15.41 -6.96
CA ARG A 89 20.59 14.99 -8.36
C ARG A 89 20.42 16.27 -9.21
N PRO A 90 21.33 16.56 -10.14
CA PRO A 90 21.16 17.72 -11.00
C PRO A 90 19.86 17.56 -11.79
N ILE A 91 18.97 18.53 -11.65
CA ILE A 91 17.80 18.70 -12.51
C ILE A 91 18.31 19.13 -13.88
N ASP A 92 18.49 18.17 -14.78
CA ASP A 92 18.84 18.45 -16.17
C ASP A 92 17.60 19.05 -16.86
N GLY A 93 17.69 20.35 -17.14
CA GLY A 93 16.58 21.20 -17.59
C GLY A 93 16.25 21.03 -19.07
N ASN A 94 15.78 19.86 -19.47
CA ASN A 94 15.11 19.71 -20.74
C ASN A 94 14.06 18.58 -20.74
N ARG A 95 12.80 18.94 -20.46
CA ARG A 95 11.62 18.21 -20.96
C ARG A 95 10.40 19.12 -21.04
#